data_AF-A0A5C7GN14-F1
#
_entry.id   AF-A0A5C7GN14-F1
#
_cell.length_a   1.000
_cell.length_b   1.000
_cell.length_c   1.000
_cell.angle_alpha   90.00
_cell.angle_beta   90.00
_cell.angle_gamma   90.00
#
_symmetry.space_group_name_H-M   'P 1'
#
loop_
_entity.id
_entity.type
_entity.pdbx_description
1 polymer ?
#
loop_
_entity_poly.entity_id
_entity_poly.type
_entity_poly.pdbx_seq_one_letter_code
_entity_poly.pdbx_strand_id
1 'polypeptide(L)'
;MQKLIEANLYRSELIPVSGKLVERYNKCLVKLGFTPTKLKTFLIDGIGWSPEIAEEKEDLHYLNNGEANPHGILITPLQKGKPVYLPFHTFDRDMMKYIFSVHGNRIKDITRDCAICIDFDQNIDVFYEPLDVLKYNTVNIHFHLINNLDKIKEEQLELVETFKRDHNFIDETLHQKLLDSANKYGDLRERDLDLHELQFTTDSFYTRAFGGVYVLRDFISPIVIFEDEKWHKEAIKDTNYEVLIYHIHQKELLVKLRDHVIIEYNLENAVNTARYQRIKKYEMSLHLKKTQHPIKDILSDPILYKSYLNKLDIDARKKVMSVERYLEKLETSNQYKIGDIVDPKLFEALHKPHSSLEARHQDLIWKLLVNVSPKDVLYWYWYDKEDFYNSFENWDNSLKEWVIETISNNI
;
A
#
# COMPACT_ATOMS: atom_id res chain seq x y z
N MET A 1 5.89 -9.91 16.45
CA MET A 1 6.65 -9.39 15.30
C MET A 1 8.03 -10.02 15.08
N GLN A 2 8.82 -10.30 16.13
CA GLN A 2 10.19 -10.84 16.02
C GLN A 2 10.38 -11.99 14.99
N LYS A 3 9.51 -13.01 14.98
CA LYS A 3 9.60 -14.13 14.02
C LYS A 3 9.49 -13.70 12.54
N LEU A 4 8.70 -12.66 12.23
CA LEU A 4 8.60 -12.13 10.86
C LEU A 4 9.86 -11.37 10.46
N ILE A 5 10.48 -10.65 11.41
CA ILE A 5 11.76 -9.96 11.19
C ILE A 5 12.86 -10.97 10.88
N GLU A 6 12.95 -12.03 11.69
CA GLU A 6 13.92 -13.12 11.49
C GLU A 6 13.73 -13.84 10.14
N ALA A 7 12.49 -13.94 9.66
CA ALA A 7 12.16 -14.51 8.36
C ALA A 7 12.30 -13.53 7.17
N ASN A 8 12.77 -12.30 7.40
CA ASN A 8 12.80 -11.21 6.39
C ASN A 8 11.43 -10.86 5.78
N LEU A 9 10.34 -11.19 6.47
CA LEU A 9 8.96 -10.93 6.04
C LEU A 9 8.40 -9.60 6.60
N TYR A 10 9.16 -8.89 7.44
CA TYR A 10 8.73 -7.62 8.01
C TYR A 10 9.68 -6.48 7.63
N ARG A 11 9.19 -5.54 6.82
CA ARG A 11 9.87 -4.26 6.50
C ARG A 11 11.36 -4.40 6.12
N SER A 12 11.71 -5.48 5.42
CA SER A 12 13.10 -5.91 5.18
C SER A 12 13.88 -5.07 4.16
N GLU A 13 13.21 -4.24 3.36
CA GLU A 13 13.83 -3.47 2.28
C GLU A 13 13.98 -1.96 2.57
N LEU A 14 13.73 -1.54 3.81
CA LEU A 14 13.91 -0.14 4.18
C LEU A 14 15.37 0.32 4.05
N ILE A 15 15.55 1.61 3.79
CA ILE A 15 16.85 2.24 3.58
C ILE A 15 17.28 2.93 4.87
N PRO A 16 18.49 2.64 5.40
CA PRO A 16 19.02 3.34 6.56
C PRO A 16 19.42 4.78 6.23
N VAL A 17 19.00 5.69 7.08
CA VAL A 17 19.26 7.13 7.01
C VAL A 17 20.04 7.55 8.25
N SER A 18 21.18 8.20 8.06
CA SER A 18 22.05 8.66 9.15
C SER A 18 22.87 9.89 8.76
N GLY A 19 23.39 10.61 9.75
CA GLY A 19 24.30 11.73 9.54
C GLY A 19 23.64 12.87 8.76
N LYS A 20 24.32 13.39 7.72
CA LYS A 20 23.82 14.53 6.92
C LYS A 20 22.47 14.28 6.24
N LEU A 21 22.11 13.02 5.97
CA LEU A 21 20.82 12.70 5.36
C LEU A 21 19.64 13.00 6.31
N VAL A 22 19.85 12.88 7.63
CA VAL A 22 18.84 13.25 8.63
C VAL A 22 18.56 14.74 8.59
N GLU A 23 19.59 15.57 8.46
CA GLU A 23 19.43 17.03 8.34
C GLU A 23 18.65 17.39 7.07
N ARG A 24 18.93 16.73 5.94
CA ARG A 24 18.20 16.93 4.68
C ARG A 24 16.74 16.51 4.81
N TYR A 25 16.50 15.35 5.41
CA TYR A 25 15.15 14.85 5.65
C TYR A 25 14.36 15.80 6.56
N ASN A 26 14.96 16.30 7.64
CA ASN A 26 14.35 17.30 8.51
C ASN A 26 14.05 18.63 7.79
N LYS A 27 14.90 19.06 6.85
CA LYS A 27 14.60 20.23 6.00
C LYS A 27 13.39 19.97 5.09
N CYS A 28 13.25 18.76 4.55
CA CYS A 28 12.06 18.38 3.80
C CYS A 28 10.80 18.41 4.67
N LEU A 29 10.85 17.83 5.87
CA LEU A 29 9.72 17.87 6.83
C LEU A 29 9.26 19.31 7.09
N VAL A 30 10.18 20.21 7.42
CA VAL A 30 9.85 21.62 7.69
C VAL A 30 9.27 22.31 6.46
N LYS A 31 9.82 22.04 5.27
CA LYS A 31 9.32 22.63 4.01
C LYS A 31 7.90 22.18 3.69
N LEU A 32 7.54 20.94 4.04
CA LEU A 32 6.22 20.35 3.88
C LEU A 32 5.23 20.71 5.01
N GLY A 33 5.65 21.53 5.99
CA GLY A 33 4.81 21.97 7.11
C GLY A 33 4.83 21.05 8.33
N PHE A 34 5.70 20.03 8.36
CA PHE A 34 5.83 19.09 9.46
C PHE A 34 6.93 19.48 10.46
N THR A 35 6.84 18.94 11.67
CA THR A 35 7.88 19.11 12.69
C THR A 35 9.10 18.23 12.39
N PRO A 36 10.35 18.67 12.63
CA PRO A 36 11.54 17.83 12.53
C PRO A 36 11.46 16.59 13.44
N THR A 37 12.06 15.47 13.02
CA THR A 37 12.33 14.32 13.89
C THR A 37 13.54 14.60 14.78
N LYS A 38 13.51 14.05 16.00
CA LYS A 38 14.63 14.07 16.96
C LYS A 38 15.56 12.86 16.78
N LEU A 39 15.18 11.88 15.95
CA LEU A 39 15.96 10.67 15.72
C LEU A 39 17.26 10.99 14.98
N LYS A 40 18.35 10.35 15.40
CA LYS A 40 19.68 10.49 14.77
C LYS A 40 19.91 9.50 13.64
N THR A 41 19.13 8.42 13.62
CA THR A 41 19.17 7.34 12.65
C THR A 41 17.76 6.77 12.54
N PHE A 42 17.32 6.50 11.32
CA PHE A 42 16.04 5.84 11.07
C PHE A 42 16.04 5.17 9.69
N LEU A 43 15.01 4.39 9.42
CA LEU A 43 14.79 3.66 8.19
C LEU A 43 13.66 4.31 7.38
N ILE A 44 13.81 4.43 6.06
CA ILE A 44 12.77 4.95 5.15
C ILE A 44 12.41 3.96 4.05
N ASP A 45 11.19 4.07 3.52
CA ASP A 45 10.72 3.29 2.38
C ASP A 45 10.91 4.01 1.03
N GLY A 46 10.29 3.48 -0.03
CA GLY A 46 10.38 4.06 -1.37
C GLY A 46 9.87 5.50 -1.49
N ILE A 47 8.80 5.88 -0.78
CA ILE A 47 8.24 7.25 -0.83
C ILE A 47 8.91 8.20 0.18
N GLY A 48 9.68 7.64 1.12
CA GLY A 48 10.37 8.38 2.17
C GLY A 48 9.71 8.26 3.54
N TRP A 49 8.68 7.41 3.68
CA TRP A 49 8.01 7.16 4.96
C TRP A 49 8.89 6.32 5.87
N SER A 50 8.90 6.64 7.17
CA SER A 50 9.66 5.95 8.21
C SER A 50 8.74 5.43 9.31
N PRO A 51 8.81 4.13 9.64
CA PRO A 51 8.06 3.58 10.77
C PRO A 51 8.48 4.15 12.12
N GLU A 52 9.77 4.46 12.30
CA GLU A 52 10.30 4.99 13.56
C GLU A 52 9.89 6.44 13.80
N ILE A 53 9.81 7.25 12.73
CA ILE A 53 9.29 8.61 12.82
C ILE A 53 7.78 8.59 13.04
N ALA A 54 7.05 7.67 12.40
CA ALA A 54 5.62 7.49 12.65
C ALA A 54 5.34 7.16 14.12
N GLU A 55 6.14 6.30 14.74
CA GLU A 55 6.07 5.99 16.17
C GLU A 55 6.45 7.21 17.03
N GLU A 56 7.53 7.93 16.72
CA GLU A 56 7.93 9.15 17.43
C GLU A 56 6.83 10.22 17.43
N LYS A 57 6.11 10.37 16.31
CA LYS A 57 5.07 11.38 16.11
C LYS A 57 3.69 10.92 16.57
N GLU A 58 3.53 9.65 16.93
CA GLU A 58 2.22 9.02 17.18
C GLU A 58 1.25 9.19 16.00
N ASP A 59 1.79 9.26 14.78
CA ASP A 59 1.04 9.47 13.55
C ASP A 59 1.58 8.57 12.44
N LEU A 60 0.76 7.59 12.07
CA LEU A 60 1.09 6.62 11.05
C LEU A 60 1.27 7.27 9.66
N HIS A 61 0.55 8.35 9.37
CA HIS A 61 0.54 9.04 8.08
C HIS A 61 1.16 10.44 8.16
N TYR A 62 2.21 10.62 8.98
CA TYR A 62 2.84 11.92 9.23
C TYR A 62 3.38 12.67 8.00
N LEU A 63 3.46 12.03 6.82
CA LEU A 63 3.82 12.67 5.56
C LEU A 63 2.61 13.23 4.80
N ASN A 64 1.41 13.11 5.33
CA ASN A 64 0.19 13.58 4.72
C ASN A 64 -0.37 14.76 5.54
N ASN A 65 -0.70 15.86 4.87
CA ASN A 65 -1.43 16.96 5.49
C ASN A 65 -2.93 16.67 5.34
N GLY A 66 -3.48 15.95 6.32
CA GLY A 66 -4.84 15.41 6.23
C GLY A 66 -4.93 14.25 5.24
N GLU A 67 -6.13 13.99 4.74
CA GLU A 67 -6.40 12.85 3.85
C GLU A 67 -6.20 13.17 2.36
N ALA A 68 -6.23 14.45 1.96
CA ALA A 68 -6.19 14.85 0.56
C ALA A 68 -4.79 15.20 0.03
N ASN A 69 -3.82 15.46 0.92
CA ASN A 69 -2.51 15.99 0.53
C ASN A 69 -1.36 15.06 0.95
N PRO A 70 -1.12 13.96 0.21
CA PRO A 70 0.03 13.10 0.46
C PRO A 70 1.32 13.75 -0.06
N HIS A 71 2.42 13.54 0.64
CA HIS A 71 3.74 14.01 0.21
C HIS A 71 4.76 12.88 0.19
N GLY A 72 5.81 13.08 -0.62
CA GLY A 72 6.98 12.20 -0.68
C GLY A 72 8.26 12.95 -0.33
N ILE A 73 9.26 12.21 0.13
CA ILE A 73 10.60 12.73 0.40
C ILE A 73 11.63 11.83 -0.28
N LEU A 74 12.35 12.37 -1.25
CA LEU A 74 13.48 11.71 -1.91
C LEU A 74 14.81 12.30 -1.43
N ILE A 75 15.59 11.49 -0.71
CA ILE A 75 16.91 11.87 -0.20
C ILE A 75 18.04 11.03 -0.80
N THR A 76 17.73 9.95 -1.53
CA THR A 76 18.73 9.02 -2.05
C THR A 76 18.22 8.29 -3.31
N PRO A 77 19.10 8.00 -4.29
CA PRO A 77 18.72 7.19 -5.45
C PRO A 77 18.39 5.74 -5.08
N LEU A 78 18.75 5.30 -3.87
CA LEU A 78 18.44 3.95 -3.37
C LEU A 78 16.94 3.72 -3.18
N GLN A 79 16.12 4.78 -3.14
CA GLN A 79 14.65 4.69 -3.12
C GLN A 79 14.07 4.14 -4.43
N LYS A 80 14.85 4.12 -5.52
CA LYS A 80 14.42 3.56 -6.80
C LYS A 80 14.07 2.08 -6.66
N GLY A 81 12.82 1.73 -6.97
CA GLY A 81 12.34 0.35 -6.97
C GLY A 81 12.10 -0.24 -5.57
N LYS A 82 12.21 0.57 -4.51
CA LYS A 82 11.91 0.12 -3.15
C LYS A 82 10.41 0.07 -2.90
N PRO A 83 9.95 -0.87 -2.06
CA PRO A 83 8.53 -0.98 -1.73
C PRO A 83 8.07 0.28 -0.98
N VAL A 84 6.84 0.70 -1.28
CA VAL A 84 6.09 1.65 -0.45
C VAL A 84 5.23 0.81 0.49
N TYR A 85 5.61 0.81 1.77
CA TYR A 85 5.02 -0.10 2.77
C TYR A 85 3.64 0.35 3.21
N LEU A 86 3.44 1.66 3.29
CA LEU A 86 2.18 2.27 3.71
C LEU A 86 1.71 3.29 2.65
N PRO A 87 1.32 2.83 1.45
CA PRO A 87 0.82 3.72 0.42
C PRO A 87 -0.56 4.22 0.84
N PHE A 88 -0.83 5.52 0.82
CA PHE A 88 -2.15 6.06 1.16
C PHE A 88 -3.18 5.69 0.08
N HIS A 89 -2.76 5.73 -1.19
CA HIS A 89 -3.48 5.23 -2.34
C HIS A 89 -2.79 4.02 -2.98
N THR A 90 -3.54 3.07 -3.54
CA THR A 90 -2.93 1.92 -4.23
C THR A 90 -2.00 2.30 -5.38
N PHE A 91 -2.25 3.45 -6.02
CA PHE A 91 -1.44 3.95 -7.13
C PHE A 91 -0.15 4.68 -6.69
N ASP A 92 0.07 4.96 -5.39
CA ASP A 92 1.29 5.65 -4.92
C ASP A 92 2.56 4.88 -5.32
N ARG A 93 2.50 3.55 -5.31
CA ARG A 93 3.59 2.67 -5.76
C ARG A 93 3.94 2.90 -7.23
N ASP A 94 2.93 3.10 -8.06
CA ASP A 94 3.11 3.28 -9.50
C ASP A 94 3.53 4.70 -9.83
N MET A 95 3.06 5.71 -9.08
CA MET A 95 3.58 7.07 -9.15
C MET A 95 5.08 7.09 -8.86
N MET A 96 5.53 6.42 -7.80
CA MET A 96 6.96 6.34 -7.47
C MET A 96 7.78 5.66 -8.57
N LYS A 97 7.28 4.56 -9.15
CA LYS A 97 7.94 3.94 -10.31
C LYS A 97 8.01 4.90 -11.50
N TYR A 98 6.92 5.63 -11.77
CA TYR A 98 6.85 6.59 -12.87
C TYR A 98 7.84 7.73 -12.69
N ILE A 99 7.88 8.35 -11.50
CA ILE A 99 8.85 9.39 -11.13
C ILE A 99 10.29 8.92 -11.42
N PHE A 100 10.67 7.73 -10.95
CA PHE A 100 12.03 7.21 -11.18
C PHE A 100 12.30 6.77 -12.62
N SER A 101 11.25 6.45 -13.40
CA SER A 101 11.39 6.12 -14.82
C SER A 101 11.71 7.36 -15.67
N VAL A 102 11.10 8.50 -15.36
CA VAL A 102 11.30 9.76 -16.09
C VAL A 102 12.51 10.53 -15.55
N HIS A 103 12.57 10.73 -14.23
CA HIS A 103 13.54 11.64 -13.59
C HIS A 103 14.70 10.93 -12.88
N GLY A 104 14.83 9.61 -13.00
CA GLY A 104 15.77 8.82 -12.18
C GLY A 104 17.24 9.28 -12.22
N ASN A 105 17.73 9.72 -13.38
CA ASN A 105 19.10 10.25 -13.52
C ASN A 105 19.27 11.60 -12.82
N ARG A 106 18.27 12.48 -12.94
CA ARG A 106 18.24 13.80 -12.29
C ARG A 106 18.13 13.67 -10.78
N ILE A 107 17.22 12.82 -10.30
CA ILE A 107 17.09 12.48 -8.88
C ILE A 107 18.43 12.01 -8.33
N LYS A 108 19.13 11.11 -9.03
CA LYS A 108 20.45 10.62 -8.61
C LYS A 108 21.48 11.74 -8.51
N ASP A 109 21.49 12.70 -9.43
CA ASP A 109 22.43 13.82 -9.34
C ASP A 109 22.05 14.78 -8.21
N ILE A 110 20.80 15.22 -8.15
CA ILE A 110 20.28 16.17 -7.16
C ILE A 110 20.47 15.65 -5.72
N THR A 111 20.20 14.37 -5.48
CA THR A 111 20.27 13.78 -4.13
C THR A 111 21.70 13.58 -3.59
N ARG A 112 22.74 13.88 -4.39
CA ARG A 112 24.14 13.87 -3.91
C ARG A 112 24.35 14.90 -2.79
N ASP A 113 23.85 16.11 -3.02
CA ASP A 113 24.05 17.28 -2.18
C ASP A 113 22.73 17.87 -1.63
N CYS A 114 21.60 17.52 -2.25
CA CYS A 114 20.26 18.03 -1.94
C CYS A 114 19.27 16.91 -1.59
N ALA A 115 18.00 17.28 -1.43
CA ALA A 115 16.84 16.41 -1.28
C ALA A 115 15.65 17.03 -2.01
N ILE A 116 14.70 16.19 -2.41
CA ILE A 116 13.52 16.59 -3.18
C ILE A 116 12.29 16.27 -2.33
N CYS A 117 11.44 17.28 -2.11
CA CYS A 117 10.10 17.06 -1.60
C CYS A 117 9.19 16.85 -2.81
N ILE A 118 8.33 15.84 -2.74
CA ILE A 118 7.31 15.58 -3.76
C ILE A 118 5.98 15.99 -3.14
N ASP A 119 5.24 16.80 -3.88
CA ASP A 119 3.86 17.11 -3.57
C ASP A 119 2.97 16.43 -4.60
N PHE A 120 2.03 15.63 -4.12
CA PHE A 120 1.05 14.97 -4.94
C PHE A 120 -0.23 15.81 -4.83
N ASP A 121 -0.50 16.60 -5.85
CA ASP A 121 -1.65 17.49 -5.91
C ASP A 121 -2.76 16.84 -6.76
N GLN A 122 -3.94 16.66 -6.16
CA GLN A 122 -5.12 16.15 -6.86
C GLN A 122 -6.09 17.27 -7.28
N ASN A 123 -5.69 18.53 -7.12
CA ASN A 123 -6.53 19.73 -7.20
C ASN A 123 -7.70 19.65 -6.20
N ILE A 124 -7.46 19.06 -5.04
CA ILE A 124 -8.41 18.90 -3.95
C ILE A 124 -7.73 19.38 -2.68
N ASP A 125 -8.06 20.60 -2.24
CA ASP A 125 -7.42 21.18 -1.05
C ASP A 125 -7.74 20.36 0.20
N VAL A 126 -9.01 20.02 0.38
CA VAL A 126 -9.56 19.30 1.54
C VAL A 126 -10.80 18.52 1.11
N PHE A 127 -10.96 17.33 1.68
CA PHE A 127 -12.19 16.56 1.58
C PHE A 127 -13.30 17.12 2.49
N TYR A 128 -14.48 17.34 1.94
CA TYR A 128 -15.65 17.75 2.71
C TYR A 128 -16.67 16.61 2.84
N GLU A 129 -16.83 15.83 1.77
CA GLU A 129 -17.84 14.77 1.67
C GLU A 129 -17.20 13.45 1.22
N PRO A 130 -17.70 12.28 1.68
CA PRO A 130 -17.10 10.98 1.35
C PRO A 130 -16.98 10.68 -0.14
N LEU A 131 -17.92 11.19 -0.96
CA LEU A 131 -17.92 10.99 -2.41
C LEU A 131 -16.97 11.95 -3.15
N ASP A 132 -16.32 12.90 -2.47
CA ASP A 132 -15.26 13.71 -3.05
C ASP A 132 -14.08 12.85 -3.55
N VAL A 133 -13.90 11.64 -3.02
CA VAL A 133 -12.93 10.65 -3.55
C VAL A 133 -13.16 10.33 -5.02
N LEU A 134 -14.38 10.53 -5.55
CA LEU A 134 -14.68 10.34 -6.96
C LEU A 134 -14.04 11.42 -7.86
N LYS A 135 -13.68 12.59 -7.31
CA LYS A 135 -13.04 13.68 -8.04
C LYS A 135 -11.59 13.36 -8.42
N TYR A 136 -10.95 12.39 -7.77
CA TYR A 136 -9.59 11.94 -8.08
C TYR A 136 -9.49 11.45 -9.51
N ASN A 137 -8.84 12.13 -10.43
CA ASN A 137 -8.70 11.60 -11.80
C ASN A 137 -7.27 11.74 -12.29
N THR A 138 -6.67 12.89 -12.06
CA THR A 138 -5.28 13.17 -12.41
C THR A 138 -4.58 13.73 -11.19
N VAL A 139 -3.41 13.16 -10.89
CA VAL A 139 -2.50 13.64 -9.88
C VAL A 139 -1.39 14.42 -10.58
N ASN A 140 -1.26 15.69 -10.23
CA ASN A 140 -0.11 16.51 -10.59
C ASN A 140 0.99 16.28 -9.56
N ILE A 141 2.18 15.91 -10.03
CA ILE A 141 3.32 15.62 -9.19
C ILE A 141 4.29 16.79 -9.30
N HIS A 142 4.35 17.60 -8.24
CA HIS A 142 5.25 18.73 -8.14
C HIS A 142 6.53 18.34 -7.39
N PHE A 143 7.65 18.90 -7.82
CA PHE A 143 8.96 18.67 -7.22
C PHE A 143 9.51 19.95 -6.61
N HIS A 144 9.91 19.86 -5.35
CA HIS A 144 10.48 21.00 -4.64
C HIS A 144 11.85 20.66 -4.07
N LEU A 145 12.87 21.34 -4.57
CA LEU A 145 14.24 21.21 -4.08
C LEU A 145 14.37 21.90 -2.71
N ILE A 146 15.07 21.26 -1.77
CA ILE A 146 15.41 21.93 -0.50
C ILE A 146 16.42 23.07 -0.75
N ASN A 147 16.36 24.11 0.08
CA ASN A 147 17.17 25.32 -0.03
C ASN A 147 16.99 26.12 -1.35
N ASN A 148 15.99 25.81 -2.18
CA ASN A 148 15.74 26.46 -3.47
C ASN A 148 16.99 26.47 -4.38
N LEU A 149 17.59 25.29 -4.56
CA LEU A 149 18.80 25.09 -5.36
C LEU A 149 18.65 25.58 -6.81
N ASP A 150 17.44 25.51 -7.34
CA ASP A 150 16.97 26.11 -8.59
C ASP A 150 17.23 27.62 -8.64
N LYS A 151 16.74 28.35 -7.64
CA LYS A 151 16.95 29.81 -7.53
C LYS A 151 18.42 30.16 -7.35
N ILE A 152 19.15 29.38 -6.55
CA ILE A 152 20.60 29.57 -6.34
C ILE A 152 21.37 29.37 -7.65
N LYS A 153 20.94 28.43 -8.50
CA LYS A 153 21.53 28.24 -9.82
C LYS A 153 21.28 29.47 -10.72
N GLU A 154 20.07 30.01 -10.73
CA GLU A 154 19.75 31.25 -11.46
C GLU A 154 20.62 32.42 -10.99
N GLU A 155 20.75 32.62 -9.67
CA GLU A 155 21.63 33.62 -9.08
C GLU A 155 23.11 33.41 -9.48
N GLN A 156 23.61 32.17 -9.48
CA GLN A 156 24.96 31.86 -9.94
C GLN A 156 25.16 32.20 -11.41
N LEU A 157 24.19 31.89 -12.27
CA LEU A 157 24.26 32.22 -13.70
C LEU A 157 24.24 33.73 -13.91
N GLU A 158 23.41 34.48 -13.17
CA GLU A 158 23.36 35.94 -13.22
C GLU A 158 24.69 36.58 -12.76
N LEU A 159 25.31 36.04 -11.69
CA LEU A 159 26.64 36.48 -11.26
C LEU A 159 27.69 36.24 -12.34
N VAL A 160 27.64 35.10 -13.04
CA VAL A 160 28.55 34.77 -14.15
C VAL A 160 28.30 35.67 -15.35
N GLU A 161 27.05 35.97 -15.70
CA GLU A 161 26.72 36.91 -16.78
C GLU A 161 27.20 38.32 -16.44
N THR A 162 26.98 38.76 -15.20
CA THR A 162 27.47 40.05 -14.70
C THR A 162 28.99 40.13 -14.77
N PHE A 163 29.69 39.05 -14.38
CA PHE A 163 31.14 38.94 -14.45
C PHE A 163 31.66 39.02 -15.90
N LYS A 164 30.94 38.43 -16.85
CA LYS A 164 31.28 38.46 -18.28
C LYS A 164 30.95 39.79 -18.96
N ARG A 165 30.19 40.68 -18.33
CA ARG A 165 29.76 41.96 -18.89
C ARG A 165 30.82 43.05 -18.66
N ASP A 166 31.12 43.80 -19.72
CA ASP A 166 32.04 44.93 -19.72
C ASP A 166 33.42 44.62 -19.09
N HIS A 167 33.80 45.38 -18.06
CA HIS A 167 35.06 45.23 -17.33
C HIS A 167 34.85 44.64 -15.94
N ASN A 168 33.69 44.03 -15.64
CA ASN A 168 33.39 43.50 -14.30
C ASN A 168 34.33 42.36 -13.87
N PHE A 169 35.10 41.78 -14.80
CA PHE A 169 36.12 40.76 -14.51
C PHE A 169 37.30 41.25 -13.66
N ILE A 170 37.44 42.56 -13.41
CA ILE A 170 38.45 43.10 -12.46
C ILE A 170 37.86 43.43 -11.09
N ASP A 171 36.53 43.29 -10.91
CA ASP A 171 35.86 43.58 -9.66
C ASP A 171 36.09 42.45 -8.64
N GLU A 172 37.00 42.71 -7.69
CA GLU A 172 37.31 41.78 -6.61
C GLU A 172 36.10 41.44 -5.72
N THR A 173 35.12 42.35 -5.60
CA THR A 173 33.90 42.07 -4.83
C THR A 173 33.01 41.06 -5.54
N LEU A 174 32.96 41.10 -6.88
CA LEU A 174 32.24 40.12 -7.69
C LEU A 174 32.95 38.76 -7.67
N HIS A 175 34.28 38.75 -7.68
CA HIS A 175 35.06 37.52 -7.48
C HIS A 175 34.73 36.85 -6.16
N GLN A 176 34.67 37.63 -5.07
CA GLN A 176 34.36 37.10 -3.75
C GLN A 176 32.94 36.51 -3.71
N LYS A 177 31.94 37.20 -4.30
CA LYS A 177 30.56 36.67 -4.40
C LYS A 177 30.50 35.34 -5.16
N LEU A 178 31.22 35.21 -6.28
CA LEU A 178 31.30 33.97 -7.04
C LEU A 178 31.95 32.84 -6.22
N LEU A 179 33.07 33.13 -5.55
CA LEU A 179 33.78 32.16 -4.71
C LEU A 179 32.93 31.71 -3.52
N ASP A 180 32.26 32.64 -2.84
CA ASP A 180 31.41 32.32 -1.69
C ASP A 180 30.23 31.43 -2.12
N SER A 181 29.61 31.72 -3.27
CA SER A 181 28.55 30.90 -3.83
C SER A 181 29.03 29.49 -4.19
N ALA A 182 30.17 29.38 -4.88
CA ALA A 182 30.75 28.10 -5.27
C ALA A 182 31.21 27.26 -4.06
N ASN A 183 31.79 27.88 -3.03
CA ASN A 183 32.21 27.17 -1.82
C ASN A 183 31.03 26.65 -1.00
N LYS A 184 29.91 27.39 -0.99
CA LYS A 184 28.73 27.04 -0.20
C LYS A 184 27.82 26.02 -0.89
N TYR A 185 27.64 26.13 -2.19
CA TYR A 185 26.64 25.36 -2.95
C TYR A 185 27.24 24.45 -4.03
N GLY A 186 28.55 24.53 -4.26
CA GLY A 186 29.20 23.89 -5.39
C GLY A 186 28.97 24.65 -6.70
N ASP A 187 29.47 24.07 -7.80
CA ASP A 187 29.26 24.57 -9.15
C ASP A 187 27.93 24.04 -9.71
N LEU A 188 26.94 24.93 -9.88
CA LEU A 188 25.61 24.56 -10.37
C LEU A 188 25.40 24.88 -11.85
N ARG A 189 26.38 25.49 -12.53
CA ARG A 189 26.21 26.08 -13.87
C ARG A 189 25.71 25.05 -14.90
N GLU A 190 26.37 23.89 -14.93
CA GLU A 190 26.08 22.81 -15.88
C GLU A 190 25.15 21.73 -15.31
N ARG A 191 24.64 21.90 -14.08
CA ARG A 191 23.77 20.88 -13.46
C ARG A 191 22.35 20.97 -14.01
N ASP A 192 21.82 19.85 -14.48
CA ASP A 192 20.40 19.74 -14.83
C ASP A 192 19.57 19.50 -13.56
N LEU A 193 18.97 20.58 -13.04
CA LEU A 193 18.12 20.56 -11.85
C LEU A 193 16.62 20.61 -12.22
N ASP A 194 16.29 20.57 -13.51
CA ASP A 194 14.92 20.71 -13.99
C ASP A 194 14.14 19.41 -13.77
N LEU A 195 13.22 19.44 -12.79
CA LEU A 195 12.25 18.39 -12.55
C LEU A 195 10.87 18.91 -12.95
N HIS A 196 10.57 18.85 -14.25
CA HIS A 196 9.24 19.22 -14.73
C HIS A 196 8.15 18.37 -14.07
N GLU A 197 6.99 19.00 -13.89
CA GLU A 197 5.80 18.39 -13.30
C GLU A 197 5.36 17.18 -14.11
N LEU A 198 4.96 16.12 -13.40
CA LEU A 198 4.42 14.92 -14.03
C LEU A 198 2.92 14.84 -13.77
N GLN A 199 2.18 14.34 -14.75
CA GLN A 199 0.77 14.01 -14.58
C GLN A 199 0.60 12.50 -14.55
N PHE A 200 -0.18 12.02 -13.59
CA PHE A 200 -0.53 10.61 -13.43
C PHE A 200 -2.04 10.45 -13.40
N THR A 201 -2.61 9.80 -14.42
CA THR A 201 -4.04 9.50 -14.47
C THR A 201 -4.34 8.23 -13.69
N THR A 202 -5.37 8.27 -12.84
CA THR A 202 -5.81 7.16 -12.00
C THR A 202 -7.05 6.49 -12.57
N ASP A 203 -7.14 5.19 -12.38
CA ASP A 203 -8.23 4.32 -12.80
C ASP A 203 -9.06 3.92 -11.56
N SER A 204 -9.26 2.62 -11.35
CA SER A 204 -9.83 2.09 -10.12
C SER A 204 -8.76 1.98 -9.03
N PHE A 205 -9.05 2.44 -7.81
CA PHE A 205 -8.07 2.48 -6.73
C PHE A 205 -8.68 2.27 -5.35
N TYR A 206 -7.83 2.09 -4.34
CA TYR A 206 -8.18 2.16 -2.92
C TYR A 206 -7.46 3.33 -2.27
N THR A 207 -8.15 4.04 -1.38
CA THR A 207 -7.62 5.12 -0.54
C THR A 207 -7.92 4.86 0.93
N ARG A 208 -7.04 5.29 1.82
CA ARG A 208 -7.26 5.27 3.27
C ARG A 208 -8.12 6.43 3.77
N ALA A 209 -8.42 7.41 2.91
CA ALA A 209 -9.36 8.47 3.23
C ALA A 209 -10.68 7.88 3.75
N PHE A 210 -11.36 8.58 4.65
CA PHE A 210 -12.62 8.14 5.24
C PHE A 210 -12.59 6.72 5.83
N GLY A 211 -11.45 6.31 6.39
CA GLY A 211 -11.30 4.98 7.02
C GLY A 211 -11.24 3.81 6.04
N GLY A 212 -11.01 4.06 4.74
CA GLY A 212 -10.84 3.03 3.73
C GLY A 212 -11.98 3.01 2.70
N VAL A 213 -11.65 3.32 1.44
CA VAL A 213 -12.61 3.37 0.33
C VAL A 213 -12.01 2.76 -0.92
N TYR A 214 -12.74 1.83 -1.55
CA TYR A 214 -12.46 1.36 -2.91
C TYR A 214 -13.31 2.14 -3.90
N VAL A 215 -12.69 2.61 -4.97
CA VAL A 215 -13.33 3.29 -6.09
C VAL A 215 -13.09 2.46 -7.34
N LEU A 216 -14.15 1.86 -7.88
CA LEU A 216 -14.11 0.99 -9.05
C LEU A 216 -14.80 1.71 -10.22
N ARG A 217 -14.05 2.16 -11.24
CA ARG A 217 -14.59 3.05 -12.31
C ARG A 217 -14.81 2.38 -13.64
N ASP A 218 -13.96 1.43 -14.01
CA ASP A 218 -13.93 0.86 -15.36
C ASP A 218 -14.94 -0.28 -15.56
N PHE A 219 -16.11 -0.13 -14.95
CA PHE A 219 -17.19 -1.13 -14.93
C PHE A 219 -18.50 -0.51 -15.41
N ILE A 220 -19.51 -1.35 -15.63
CA ILE A 220 -20.84 -0.94 -16.16
C ILE A 220 -21.42 0.25 -15.38
N SER A 221 -21.21 0.28 -14.07
CA SER A 221 -21.52 1.42 -13.21
C SER A 221 -20.39 1.57 -12.19
N PRO A 222 -19.92 2.78 -11.88
CA PRO A 222 -18.89 2.95 -10.87
C PRO A 222 -19.38 2.44 -9.51
N ILE A 223 -18.51 1.75 -8.79
CA ILE A 223 -18.82 1.18 -7.48
C ILE A 223 -17.88 1.79 -6.44
N VAL A 224 -18.46 2.33 -5.37
CA VAL A 224 -17.74 2.83 -4.21
C VAL A 224 -18.02 1.91 -3.03
N ILE A 225 -16.95 1.38 -2.43
CA ILE A 225 -17.05 0.42 -1.32
C ILE A 225 -16.35 1.01 -0.11
N PHE A 226 -17.10 1.25 0.95
CA PHE A 226 -16.60 1.79 2.21
C PHE A 226 -16.29 0.67 3.21
N GLU A 227 -15.13 0.75 3.85
CA GLU A 227 -14.76 -0.10 5.00
C GLU A 227 -15.39 0.44 6.30
N ASP A 228 -15.50 1.75 6.44
CA ASP A 228 -16.08 2.41 7.61
C ASP A 228 -17.61 2.60 7.51
N GLU A 229 -18.32 2.17 8.55
CA GLU A 229 -19.79 2.19 8.58
C GLU A 229 -20.37 3.62 8.70
N LYS A 230 -19.67 4.53 9.39
CA LYS A 230 -20.13 5.92 9.56
C LYS A 230 -20.08 6.62 8.21
N TRP A 231 -18.98 6.51 7.48
CA TRP A 231 -18.83 7.16 6.18
C TRP A 231 -19.70 6.55 5.10
N HIS A 232 -19.90 5.23 5.12
CA HIS A 232 -20.91 4.58 4.28
C HIS A 232 -22.31 5.19 4.47
N LYS A 233 -22.76 5.37 5.72
CA LYS A 233 -24.08 5.95 6.03
C LYS A 233 -24.21 7.40 5.59
N GLU A 234 -23.12 8.14 5.53
CA GLU A 234 -23.12 9.51 5.02
C GLU A 234 -23.16 9.52 3.50
N ALA A 235 -22.35 8.70 2.84
CA ALA A 235 -22.27 8.62 1.39
C ALA A 235 -23.60 8.23 0.72
N ILE A 236 -24.37 7.31 1.31
CA ILE A 236 -25.67 6.88 0.74
C ILE A 236 -26.76 7.97 0.76
N LYS A 237 -26.55 9.07 1.49
CA LYS A 237 -27.49 10.20 1.50
C LYS A 237 -27.30 11.11 0.29
N ASP A 238 -26.11 11.08 -0.30
CA ASP A 238 -25.78 11.89 -1.46
C ASP A 238 -26.29 11.20 -2.73
N THR A 239 -27.22 11.88 -3.40
CA THR A 239 -27.83 11.40 -4.66
C THR A 239 -27.30 12.15 -5.88
N ASN A 240 -26.26 12.98 -5.73
CA ASN A 240 -25.71 13.79 -6.81
C ASN A 240 -24.83 12.97 -7.77
N TYR A 241 -24.31 11.83 -7.30
CA TYR A 241 -23.45 10.95 -8.08
C TYR A 241 -24.21 9.70 -8.53
N GLU A 242 -24.09 9.35 -9.81
CA GLU A 242 -24.63 8.11 -10.36
C GLU A 242 -23.65 6.94 -10.12
N VAL A 243 -23.58 6.49 -8.86
CA VAL A 243 -22.66 5.43 -8.43
C VAL A 243 -23.34 4.41 -7.52
N LEU A 244 -22.84 3.18 -7.52
CA LEU A 244 -23.28 2.14 -6.60
C LEU A 244 -22.46 2.21 -5.32
N ILE A 245 -23.11 2.41 -4.17
CA ILE A 245 -22.45 2.54 -2.87
C ILE A 245 -22.71 1.29 -2.05
N TYR A 246 -21.65 0.69 -1.52
CA TYR A 246 -21.72 -0.49 -0.66
C TYR A 246 -20.85 -0.33 0.58
N HIS A 247 -21.23 -1.00 1.65
CA HIS A 247 -20.32 -1.31 2.75
C HIS A 247 -19.62 -2.65 2.48
N ILE A 248 -18.36 -2.80 2.88
CA ILE A 248 -17.55 -4.00 2.61
C ILE A 248 -18.18 -5.31 3.13
N HIS A 249 -18.95 -5.24 4.22
CA HIS A 249 -19.64 -6.39 4.81
C HIS A 249 -21.08 -6.58 4.34
N GLN A 250 -21.54 -5.80 3.36
CA GLN A 250 -22.89 -5.91 2.82
C GLN A 250 -23.04 -7.18 1.96
N LYS A 251 -24.09 -7.97 2.20
CA LYS A 251 -24.30 -9.27 1.54
C LYS A 251 -24.42 -9.16 0.02
N GLU A 252 -25.02 -8.06 -0.44
CA GLU A 252 -25.26 -7.81 -1.87
C GLU A 252 -23.97 -7.46 -2.64
N LEU A 253 -22.90 -7.05 -1.95
CA LEU A 253 -21.66 -6.59 -2.59
C LEU A 253 -21.07 -7.67 -3.52
N LEU A 254 -20.78 -8.86 -2.99
CA LEU A 254 -20.19 -9.92 -3.81
C LEU A 254 -21.13 -10.43 -4.90
N VAL A 255 -22.45 -10.32 -4.69
CA VAL A 255 -23.42 -10.62 -5.76
C VAL A 255 -23.21 -9.64 -6.90
N LYS A 256 -23.16 -8.34 -6.59
CA LYS A 256 -22.99 -7.31 -7.61
C LYS A 256 -21.65 -7.40 -8.33
N LEU A 257 -20.56 -7.67 -7.62
CA LEU A 257 -19.24 -7.86 -8.23
C LEU A 257 -19.21 -9.07 -9.18
N ARG A 258 -19.97 -10.15 -8.89
CA ARG A 258 -20.12 -11.30 -9.80
C ARG A 258 -20.97 -10.93 -11.03
N ASP A 259 -22.09 -10.25 -10.83
CA ASP A 259 -22.99 -9.84 -11.91
C ASP A 259 -22.29 -8.90 -12.91
N HIS A 260 -21.33 -8.10 -12.42
CA HIS A 260 -20.49 -7.21 -13.22
C HIS A 260 -19.21 -7.88 -13.75
N VAL A 261 -19.04 -9.20 -13.56
CA VAL A 261 -17.89 -9.98 -14.05
C VAL A 261 -16.55 -9.44 -13.51
N ILE A 262 -16.57 -8.89 -12.28
CA ILE A 262 -15.39 -8.39 -11.57
C ILE A 262 -14.72 -9.52 -10.79
N ILE A 263 -15.54 -10.41 -10.21
CA ILE A 263 -15.08 -11.59 -9.49
C ILE A 263 -15.78 -12.84 -9.99
N GLU A 264 -15.14 -13.97 -9.80
CA GLU A 264 -15.68 -15.29 -10.12
C GLU A 264 -15.33 -16.30 -9.03
N TYR A 265 -16.00 -17.46 -9.06
CA TYR A 265 -15.66 -18.61 -8.25
C TYR A 265 -15.91 -19.89 -9.05
N ASN A 266 -15.14 -20.94 -8.74
CA ASN A 266 -15.42 -22.29 -9.22
C ASN A 266 -15.02 -23.26 -8.11
N LEU A 267 -16.02 -23.83 -7.41
CA LEU A 267 -15.77 -24.66 -6.23
C LEU A 267 -15.13 -26.00 -6.57
N GLU A 268 -15.53 -26.63 -7.68
CA GLU A 268 -14.96 -27.89 -8.17
C GLU A 268 -13.46 -27.77 -8.48
N ASN A 269 -13.07 -26.68 -9.12
CA ASN A 269 -11.66 -26.40 -9.39
C ASN A 269 -10.95 -25.95 -8.12
N ALA A 270 -11.58 -25.13 -7.27
CA ALA A 270 -10.97 -24.58 -6.07
C ALA A 270 -10.46 -25.66 -5.12
N VAL A 271 -11.23 -26.73 -4.88
CA VAL A 271 -10.84 -27.79 -3.91
C VAL A 271 -9.50 -28.46 -4.23
N ASN A 272 -9.09 -28.44 -5.49
CA ASN A 272 -7.85 -29.01 -5.99
C ASN A 272 -6.66 -28.03 -5.95
N THR A 273 -6.86 -26.78 -5.50
CA THR A 273 -5.82 -25.76 -5.45
C THR A 273 -5.08 -25.72 -4.12
N ALA A 274 -3.80 -25.35 -4.15
CA ALA A 274 -3.03 -25.08 -2.93
C ALA A 274 -3.67 -23.94 -2.09
N ARG A 275 -4.30 -22.96 -2.76
CA ARG A 275 -5.03 -21.86 -2.11
C ARG A 275 -6.17 -22.37 -1.23
N TYR A 276 -7.00 -23.26 -1.74
CA TYR A 276 -8.08 -23.85 -0.95
C TYR A 276 -7.55 -24.62 0.26
N GLN A 277 -6.48 -25.40 0.08
CA GLN A 277 -5.87 -26.14 1.18
C GLN A 277 -5.31 -25.21 2.26
N ARG A 278 -4.72 -24.05 1.90
CA ARG A 278 -4.31 -23.03 2.88
C ARG A 278 -5.49 -22.45 3.64
N ILE A 279 -6.53 -22.00 2.91
CA ILE A 279 -7.76 -21.43 3.51
C ILE A 279 -8.38 -22.41 4.49
N LYS A 280 -8.50 -23.68 4.09
CA LYS A 280 -9.07 -24.75 4.90
C LYS A 280 -8.24 -25.06 6.15
N LYS A 281 -6.90 -25.09 6.03
CA LYS A 281 -5.99 -25.27 7.16
C LYS A 281 -6.08 -24.10 8.13
N TYR A 282 -6.12 -22.87 7.62
CA TYR A 282 -6.30 -21.69 8.45
C TYR A 282 -7.66 -21.70 9.16
N GLU A 283 -8.75 -22.00 8.46
CA GLU A 283 -10.09 -22.15 9.07
C GLU A 283 -10.07 -23.19 10.20
N MET A 284 -9.46 -24.36 9.97
CA MET A 284 -9.34 -25.38 11.00
C MET A 284 -8.57 -24.88 12.23
N SER A 285 -7.51 -24.09 12.04
CA SER A 285 -6.69 -23.55 13.13
C SER A 285 -7.49 -22.69 14.11
N LEU A 286 -8.53 -21.99 13.64
CA LEU A 286 -9.41 -21.15 14.46
C LEU A 286 -10.25 -21.97 15.46
N HIS A 287 -10.46 -23.27 15.18
CA HIS A 287 -11.26 -24.17 16.01
C HIS A 287 -10.41 -25.08 16.89
N LEU A 288 -9.08 -25.09 16.74
CA LEU A 288 -8.17 -25.89 17.55
C LEU A 288 -8.04 -25.30 18.96
N LYS A 289 -8.48 -26.05 19.97
CA LYS A 289 -8.37 -25.67 21.39
C LYS A 289 -7.61 -26.75 22.16
N LYS A 290 -6.68 -26.34 23.04
CA LYS A 290 -5.91 -27.22 23.94
C LYS A 290 -5.28 -28.42 23.22
N THR A 291 -4.46 -28.14 22.21
CA THR A 291 -3.83 -29.19 21.39
C THR A 291 -2.67 -29.86 22.13
N GLN A 292 -2.54 -31.19 21.98
CA GLN A 292 -1.37 -31.94 22.46
C GLN A 292 -0.13 -31.76 21.55
N HIS A 293 -0.34 -31.48 20.27
CA HIS A 293 0.71 -31.23 19.29
C HIS A 293 0.74 -29.74 18.92
N PRO A 294 1.90 -29.20 18.49
CA PRO A 294 2.00 -27.87 17.92
C PRO A 294 1.03 -27.71 16.73
N ILE A 295 0.37 -26.54 16.61
CA ILE A 295 -0.58 -26.26 15.52
C ILE A 295 0.08 -26.45 14.15
N LYS A 296 1.34 -26.03 14.00
CA LYS A 296 2.13 -26.25 12.79
C LYS A 296 2.12 -27.71 12.34
N ASP A 297 2.45 -28.63 13.25
CA ASP A 297 2.54 -30.05 12.94
C ASP A 297 1.15 -30.61 12.59
N ILE A 298 0.11 -30.15 13.28
CA ILE A 298 -1.29 -30.53 13.00
C ILE A 298 -1.70 -30.12 11.58
N LEU A 299 -1.30 -28.92 11.15
CA LEU A 299 -1.67 -28.39 9.82
C LEU A 299 -0.78 -28.95 8.70
N SER A 300 0.44 -29.38 9.01
CA SER A 300 1.41 -29.89 8.03
C SER A 300 1.34 -31.40 7.83
N ASP A 301 1.13 -32.18 8.88
CA ASP A 301 1.07 -33.65 8.81
C ASP A 301 -0.35 -34.17 8.46
N PRO A 302 -0.53 -34.97 7.39
CA PRO A 302 -1.84 -35.47 6.98
C PRO A 302 -2.55 -36.36 8.01
N ILE A 303 -1.80 -37.10 8.84
CA ILE A 303 -2.36 -38.01 9.85
C ILE A 303 -2.87 -37.20 11.04
N LEU A 304 -2.06 -36.26 11.54
CA LEU A 304 -2.46 -35.32 12.59
C LEU A 304 -3.64 -34.47 12.13
N TYR A 305 -3.60 -33.92 10.92
CA TYR A 305 -4.71 -33.14 10.37
C TYR A 305 -6.04 -33.91 10.44
N LYS A 306 -6.06 -35.16 9.95
CA LYS A 306 -7.26 -36.02 10.01
C LYS A 306 -7.68 -36.36 11.44
N SER A 307 -6.71 -36.62 12.33
CA SER A 307 -6.98 -36.91 13.75
C SER A 307 -7.65 -35.73 14.43
N TYR A 308 -7.13 -34.51 14.25
CA TYR A 308 -7.66 -33.30 14.86
C TYR A 308 -8.97 -32.86 14.23
N LEU A 309 -9.15 -33.02 12.91
CA LEU A 309 -10.43 -32.78 12.24
C LEU A 309 -11.56 -33.65 12.83
N ASN A 310 -11.26 -34.90 13.19
CA ASN A 310 -12.21 -35.80 13.84
C ASN A 310 -12.45 -35.49 15.32
N LYS A 311 -11.59 -34.69 15.95
CA LYS A 311 -11.76 -34.22 17.34
C LYS A 311 -12.54 -32.91 17.43
N LEU A 312 -12.69 -32.17 16.34
CA LEU A 312 -13.55 -30.99 16.28
C LEU A 312 -15.01 -31.38 16.53
N ASP A 313 -15.75 -30.48 17.16
CA ASP A 313 -17.21 -30.59 17.24
C ASP A 313 -17.84 -30.59 15.85
N ILE A 314 -19.09 -31.04 15.78
CA ILE A 314 -19.75 -31.27 14.50
C ILE A 314 -19.93 -29.98 13.69
N ASP A 315 -20.14 -28.84 14.36
CA ASP A 315 -20.40 -27.57 13.68
C ASP A 315 -19.11 -26.97 13.13
N ALA A 316 -18.02 -26.99 13.91
CA ALA A 316 -16.68 -26.63 13.43
C ALA A 316 -16.24 -27.50 12.25
N ARG A 317 -16.42 -28.83 12.35
CA ARG A 317 -16.09 -29.77 11.26
C ARG A 317 -16.91 -29.49 10.00
N LYS A 318 -18.20 -29.20 10.15
CA LYS A 318 -19.08 -28.84 9.02
C LYS A 318 -18.62 -27.58 8.30
N LYS A 319 -18.07 -26.59 9.01
CA LYS A 319 -17.50 -25.35 8.43
C LYS A 319 -16.22 -25.64 7.66
N VAL A 320 -15.26 -26.34 8.28
CA VAL A 320 -13.97 -26.69 7.66
C VAL A 320 -14.17 -27.52 6.38
N MET A 321 -15.11 -28.46 6.39
CA MET A 321 -15.41 -29.35 5.25
C MET A 321 -16.57 -28.86 4.38
N SER A 322 -16.94 -27.58 4.49
CA SER A 322 -18.22 -27.11 3.96
C SER A 322 -18.32 -27.19 2.43
N VAL A 323 -17.19 -27.01 1.72
CA VAL A 323 -17.14 -27.11 0.24
C VAL A 323 -17.20 -28.55 -0.23
N GLU A 324 -16.41 -29.47 0.34
CA GLU A 324 -16.46 -30.88 -0.07
C GLU A 324 -17.83 -31.48 0.23
N ARG A 325 -18.41 -31.15 1.38
CA ARG A 325 -19.78 -31.56 1.74
C ARG A 325 -20.83 -31.03 0.75
N TYR A 326 -20.61 -29.84 0.19
CA TYR A 326 -21.48 -29.28 -0.83
C TYR A 326 -21.34 -30.03 -2.15
N LEU A 327 -20.10 -30.27 -2.61
CA LEU A 327 -19.82 -31.01 -3.84
C LEU A 327 -20.32 -32.46 -3.79
N GLU A 328 -20.06 -33.19 -2.70
CA GLU A 328 -20.58 -34.55 -2.48
C GLU A 328 -22.12 -34.60 -2.53
N LYS A 329 -22.79 -33.56 -2.02
CA LYS A 329 -24.26 -33.48 -2.05
C LYS A 329 -24.79 -33.12 -3.41
N LEU A 330 -24.09 -32.28 -4.17
CA LEU A 330 -24.43 -31.98 -5.56
C LEU A 330 -24.38 -33.22 -6.44
N GLU A 331 -23.45 -34.15 -6.20
CA GLU A 331 -23.40 -35.44 -6.91
C GLU A 331 -24.68 -36.27 -6.72
N THR A 332 -25.39 -36.07 -5.59
CA THR A 332 -26.64 -36.78 -5.27
C THR A 332 -27.90 -36.03 -5.66
N SER A 333 -27.91 -34.69 -5.57
CA SER A 333 -29.08 -33.86 -5.88
C SER A 333 -28.72 -32.39 -6.15
N ASN A 334 -29.27 -31.84 -7.23
CA ASN A 334 -29.10 -30.43 -7.62
C ASN A 334 -29.98 -29.46 -6.81
N GLN A 335 -30.72 -29.92 -5.80
CA GLN A 335 -31.61 -29.08 -5.00
C GLN A 335 -30.89 -28.26 -3.93
N TYR A 336 -29.64 -28.64 -3.58
CA TYR A 336 -28.88 -27.96 -2.54
C TYR A 336 -28.30 -26.64 -3.04
N LYS A 337 -28.59 -25.54 -2.34
CA LYS A 337 -27.97 -24.24 -2.64
C LYS A 337 -26.67 -24.09 -1.87
N ILE A 338 -25.71 -23.37 -2.47
CA ILE A 338 -24.40 -23.08 -1.86
C ILE A 338 -24.58 -22.49 -0.46
N GLY A 339 -25.45 -21.47 -0.32
CA GLY A 339 -25.67 -20.77 0.94
C GLY A 339 -26.28 -21.61 2.07
N ASP A 340 -26.81 -22.80 1.77
CA ASP A 340 -27.37 -23.71 2.78
C ASP A 340 -26.29 -24.59 3.42
N ILE A 341 -25.13 -24.73 2.79
CA ILE A 341 -24.11 -25.74 3.15
C ILE A 341 -22.74 -25.12 3.36
N VAL A 342 -22.31 -24.24 2.45
CA VAL A 342 -20.99 -23.61 2.48
C VAL A 342 -20.99 -22.48 3.49
N ASP A 343 -20.01 -22.45 4.39
CA ASP A 343 -19.86 -21.34 5.34
C ASP A 343 -19.71 -20.02 4.57
N PRO A 344 -20.50 -18.96 4.87
CA PRO A 344 -20.49 -17.73 4.09
C PRO A 344 -19.10 -17.09 3.99
N LYS A 345 -18.37 -17.03 5.11
CA LYS A 345 -17.04 -16.41 5.12
C LYS A 345 -16.02 -17.26 4.36
N LEU A 346 -16.14 -18.58 4.43
CA LEU A 346 -15.33 -19.47 3.59
C LEU A 346 -15.65 -19.27 2.10
N PHE A 347 -16.93 -19.19 1.73
CA PHE A 347 -17.35 -18.95 0.35
C PHE A 347 -16.86 -17.60 -0.18
N GLU A 348 -16.98 -16.54 0.61
CA GLU A 348 -16.45 -15.21 0.31
C GLU A 348 -14.94 -15.29 -0.01
N ALA A 349 -14.16 -15.99 0.83
CA ALA A 349 -12.72 -16.15 0.64
C ALA A 349 -12.33 -16.98 -0.60
N LEU A 350 -13.25 -17.73 -1.23
CA LEU A 350 -12.97 -18.54 -2.42
C LEU A 350 -13.20 -17.82 -3.73
N HIS A 351 -13.69 -16.58 -3.68
CA HIS A 351 -13.72 -15.73 -4.86
C HIS A 351 -12.30 -15.37 -5.30
N LYS A 352 -12.19 -15.04 -6.58
CA LYS A 352 -10.99 -14.49 -7.21
C LYS A 352 -11.39 -13.41 -8.21
N PRO A 353 -10.51 -12.44 -8.53
CA PRO A 353 -10.73 -11.51 -9.62
C PRO A 353 -10.95 -12.27 -10.92
N HIS A 354 -11.82 -11.74 -11.77
CA HIS A 354 -12.06 -12.33 -13.07
C HIS A 354 -10.82 -12.15 -13.97
N SER A 355 -10.52 -13.18 -14.77
CA SER A 355 -9.31 -13.23 -15.60
C SER A 355 -9.23 -12.17 -16.70
N SER A 356 -10.37 -11.56 -17.07
CA SER A 356 -10.43 -10.48 -18.07
C SER A 356 -9.95 -9.13 -17.54
N LEU A 357 -9.79 -8.96 -16.23
CA LEU A 357 -9.32 -7.71 -15.65
C LEU A 357 -7.83 -7.53 -15.91
N GLU A 358 -7.40 -6.27 -16.09
CA GLU A 358 -5.99 -5.94 -16.13
C GLU A 358 -5.30 -6.27 -14.80
N ALA A 359 -3.98 -6.53 -14.84
CA ALA A 359 -3.24 -6.98 -13.66
C ALA A 359 -3.40 -6.03 -12.46
N ARG A 360 -3.42 -4.71 -12.69
CA ARG A 360 -3.64 -3.70 -11.64
C ARG A 360 -5.00 -3.80 -10.99
N HIS A 361 -6.04 -3.99 -11.79
CA HIS A 361 -7.40 -4.20 -11.30
C HIS A 361 -7.52 -5.54 -10.57
N GLN A 362 -6.86 -6.60 -11.05
CA GLN A 362 -6.81 -7.87 -10.32
C GLN A 362 -6.20 -7.70 -8.93
N ASP A 363 -5.10 -6.96 -8.80
CA ASP A 363 -4.46 -6.68 -7.51
C ASP A 363 -5.35 -5.89 -6.56
N LEU A 364 -6.07 -4.87 -7.07
CA LEU A 364 -7.03 -4.10 -6.28
C LEU A 364 -8.19 -4.98 -5.78
N ILE A 365 -8.75 -5.81 -6.67
CA ILE A 365 -9.84 -6.72 -6.32
C ILE A 365 -9.36 -7.82 -5.37
N TRP A 366 -8.11 -8.28 -5.49
CA TRP A 366 -7.52 -9.18 -4.51
C TRP A 366 -7.45 -8.55 -3.12
N LYS A 367 -7.01 -7.30 -3.03
CA LYS A 367 -7.03 -6.55 -1.78
C LYS A 367 -8.45 -6.48 -1.20
N LEU A 368 -9.44 -6.08 -1.99
CA LEU A 368 -10.84 -6.03 -1.58
C LEU A 368 -11.32 -7.40 -1.03
N LEU A 369 -11.08 -8.49 -1.77
CA LEU A 369 -11.52 -9.83 -1.36
C LEU A 369 -10.87 -10.31 -0.05
N VAL A 370 -9.59 -9.99 0.15
CA VAL A 370 -8.88 -10.24 1.40
C VAL A 370 -9.52 -9.46 2.55
N ASN A 371 -9.84 -8.19 2.34
CA ASN A 371 -10.48 -7.36 3.36
C ASN A 371 -11.92 -7.82 3.67
N VAL A 372 -12.66 -8.37 2.69
CA VAL A 372 -13.99 -8.97 2.90
C VAL A 372 -13.91 -10.25 3.75
N SER A 373 -12.94 -11.13 3.46
CA SER A 373 -12.77 -12.41 4.18
C SER A 373 -11.30 -12.84 4.26
N PRO A 374 -10.58 -12.44 5.32
CA PRO A 374 -9.15 -12.70 5.47
C PRO A 374 -8.90 -14.15 5.95
N LYS A 375 -9.01 -15.12 5.04
CA LYS A 375 -8.77 -16.55 5.35
C LYS A 375 -7.57 -17.16 4.64
N ASP A 376 -7.06 -16.51 3.60
CA ASP A 376 -5.88 -16.95 2.89
C ASP A 376 -4.66 -16.19 3.39
N VAL A 377 -3.92 -16.76 4.35
CA VAL A 377 -2.79 -16.11 5.01
C VAL A 377 -1.70 -15.60 4.06
N LEU A 378 -1.54 -16.24 2.88
CA LEU A 378 -0.56 -15.80 1.88
C LEU A 378 -1.02 -14.51 1.19
N TYR A 379 -2.27 -14.51 0.71
CA TYR A 379 -2.85 -13.35 0.01
C TYR A 379 -3.10 -12.20 0.98
N TRP A 380 -3.45 -12.52 2.22
CA TRP A 380 -3.54 -11.54 3.30
C TRP A 380 -2.22 -10.81 3.50
N TYR A 381 -1.11 -11.56 3.59
CA TYR A 381 0.22 -10.96 3.66
C TYR A 381 0.61 -10.15 2.40
N TRP A 382 0.17 -10.53 1.21
CA TRP A 382 0.52 -9.80 -0.02
C TRP A 382 -0.27 -8.50 -0.20
N TYR A 383 -1.57 -8.53 0.08
CA TYR A 383 -2.48 -7.44 -0.28
C TYR A 383 -2.91 -6.56 0.90
N ASP A 384 -2.85 -7.06 2.13
CA ASP A 384 -3.08 -6.25 3.34
C ASP A 384 -2.10 -6.60 4.47
N LYS A 385 -0.87 -6.09 4.33
CA LYS A 385 0.20 -6.29 5.32
C LYS A 385 -0.14 -5.72 6.68
N GLU A 386 -0.87 -4.60 6.73
CA GLU A 386 -1.18 -3.88 7.95
C GLU A 386 -2.12 -4.70 8.83
N ASP A 387 -3.26 -5.10 8.27
CA ASP A 387 -4.23 -5.96 8.95
C ASP A 387 -3.65 -7.34 9.25
N PHE A 388 -2.82 -7.88 8.35
CA PHE A 388 -2.09 -9.13 8.58
C PHE A 388 -1.17 -9.02 9.80
N TYR A 389 -0.38 -7.95 9.94
CA TYR A 389 0.53 -7.80 11.09
C TYR A 389 -0.24 -7.65 12.39
N ASN A 390 -1.31 -6.85 12.41
CA ASN A 390 -2.18 -6.67 13.58
C ASN A 390 -2.80 -8.00 14.03
N SER A 391 -3.27 -8.81 13.07
CA SER A 391 -3.80 -10.15 13.34
C SER A 391 -2.71 -11.13 13.78
N PHE A 392 -1.55 -11.10 13.12
CA PHE A 392 -0.42 -11.98 13.39
C PHE A 392 0.07 -11.86 14.83
N GLU A 393 0.07 -10.67 15.43
CA GLU A 393 0.52 -10.48 16.82
C GLU A 393 -0.25 -11.35 17.81
N ASN A 394 -1.55 -11.52 17.57
CA ASN A 394 -2.48 -12.22 18.47
C ASN A 394 -2.54 -13.74 18.25
N TRP A 395 -1.85 -14.27 17.23
CA TRP A 395 -1.86 -15.71 16.93
C TRP A 395 -0.99 -16.53 17.89
N ASP A 396 -1.36 -17.81 18.04
CA ASP A 396 -0.54 -18.81 18.70
C ASP A 396 0.86 -18.92 18.08
N ASN A 397 1.87 -19.22 18.90
CA ASN A 397 3.26 -19.27 18.45
C ASN A 397 3.52 -20.34 17.39
N SER A 398 2.85 -21.49 17.47
CA SER A 398 2.97 -22.54 16.48
C SER A 398 2.22 -22.21 15.19
N LEU A 399 1.07 -21.54 15.29
CA LEU A 399 0.36 -21.01 14.11
C LEU A 399 1.23 -19.98 13.36
N LYS A 400 1.89 -19.07 14.08
CA LYS A 400 2.84 -18.09 13.51
C LYS A 400 3.93 -18.77 12.68
N GLU A 401 4.50 -19.88 13.16
CA GLU A 401 5.53 -20.63 12.43
C GLU A 401 4.99 -21.27 11.15
N TRP A 402 3.79 -21.85 11.20
CA TRP A 402 3.14 -22.41 10.01
C TRP A 402 2.88 -21.33 8.95
N VAL A 403 2.40 -20.15 9.37
CA VAL A 403 2.15 -19.05 8.44
C VAL A 403 3.45 -18.53 7.84
N ILE A 404 4.49 -18.33 8.64
CA ILE A 404 5.81 -17.89 8.14
C ILE A 404 6.36 -18.87 7.11
N GLU A 405 6.31 -20.18 7.39
CA GLU A 405 6.77 -21.20 6.45
C GLU A 405 5.92 -21.20 5.18
N THR A 406 4.61 -21.07 5.32
CA THR A 406 3.67 -20.99 4.19
C THR A 406 3.99 -19.79 3.29
N ILE A 407 4.25 -18.62 3.87
CA ILE A 407 4.61 -17.41 3.13
C ILE A 407 5.99 -17.57 2.48
N SER A 408 7.00 -18.00 3.24
CA SER A 408 8.38 -18.12 2.76
C SER A 408 8.53 -19.12 1.62
N ASN A 409 7.74 -20.19 1.60
CA ASN A 409 7.76 -21.19 0.52
C ASN A 409 7.08 -20.71 -0.78
N ASN A 410 6.48 -19.52 -0.79
CA ASN A 410 5.72 -18.97 -1.93
C ASN A 410 6.21 -17.57 -2.35
N ILE A 411 7.34 -17.08 -1.83
CA ILE A 411 7.97 -15.80 -2.21
C ILE A 411 9.13 -16.04 -3.17
#